data_AF-A0A9W8JWS7-F1
#
_entry.id   AF-A0A9W8JWS7-F1
#
_cell.length_a   1.000
_cell.length_b   1.000
_cell.length_c   1.000
_cell.angle_alpha   90.00
_cell.angle_beta   90.00
_cell.angle_gamma   90.00
#
_symmetry.space_group_name_H-M   'P 1'
#
loop_
_entity.id
_entity.type
_entity.pdbx_description
1 polymer ?
#
loop_
_entity_poly.entity_id
_entity_poly.type
_entity_poly.pdbx_seq_one_letter_code
_entity_poly.pdbx_strand_id
1 'polypeptide(L)'
;MQGTLGFYFKIDEDLYGVTARHVLFPDKEGNDLYRYNTRAPKKNVVLMGNRAFDDLLASIQALIGTLKNTATVLKKSVSTYAVRASGGNKQAEADLAKYQQNLDDTEATIAELRRFWAVLKRDWSAVNNRVIGHVVWSPPITGLNLPHGYTCDVCVIKLDKGKFLPNFRGNAIDLGTEIESGKFMSLMYPRYDVPSEFDYPEDRLYLLQVILAAAQIREPNSRDIKGDPTRFVIKRGHTTLTTIGRLNGFESRERYYSLLGYFDSVEAALTGGTGVANSSDITYGTPIEWLWNDVIKVEFPNAVLFFDASTNN
;
A
#
# COMPACT_ATOMS: atom_id res chain seq x y z
N MET A 1 3.28 16.24 -7.52
CA MET A 1 2.33 15.24 -6.97
C MET A 1 3.14 14.07 -6.46
N GLN A 2 2.66 13.41 -5.41
CA GLN A 2 3.22 12.17 -4.86
C GLN A 2 2.14 11.11 -5.02
N GLY A 3 2.49 9.93 -5.51
CA GLY A 3 1.54 8.85 -5.70
C GLY A 3 2.19 7.50 -5.53
N THR A 4 1.36 6.48 -5.43
CA THR A 4 1.77 5.10 -5.17
C THR A 4 1.77 4.31 -6.48
N LEU A 5 2.66 3.31 -6.60
CA LEU A 5 2.49 2.28 -7.62
C LEU A 5 1.34 1.36 -7.19
N GLY A 6 0.38 1.13 -8.09
CA GLY A 6 -0.78 0.27 -7.83
C GLY A 6 -0.40 -1.21 -7.86
N PHE A 7 0.22 -1.65 -8.95
CA PHE A 7 0.69 -3.03 -9.12
C PHE A 7 1.82 -3.10 -10.15
N TYR A 8 2.44 -4.26 -10.21
CA TYR A 8 3.56 -4.62 -11.05
C TYR A 8 3.17 -5.73 -12.02
N PHE A 9 3.80 -5.74 -13.18
CA PHE A 9 3.74 -6.84 -14.13
C PHE A 9 5.08 -6.99 -14.86
N LYS A 10 5.25 -8.08 -15.60
CA LYS A 10 6.42 -8.30 -16.46
C LYS A 10 6.04 -8.44 -17.93
N ILE A 11 6.96 -8.04 -18.79
CA ILE A 11 6.98 -8.41 -20.21
C ILE A 11 8.36 -9.01 -20.45
N ASP A 12 8.41 -10.27 -20.85
CA ASP A 12 9.65 -11.05 -20.89
C ASP A 12 10.38 -10.96 -19.53
N GLU A 13 11.64 -10.53 -19.54
CA GLU A 13 12.41 -10.28 -18.33
C GLU A 13 12.09 -8.92 -17.71
N ASP A 14 11.48 -7.99 -18.43
CA ASP A 14 11.30 -6.58 -18.06
C ASP A 14 10.22 -6.35 -16.99
N LEU A 15 10.56 -5.55 -15.97
CA LEU A 15 9.67 -5.22 -14.86
C LEU A 15 8.98 -3.89 -15.13
N TYR A 16 7.66 -3.88 -14.97
CA TYR A 16 6.81 -2.72 -15.14
C TYR A 16 5.98 -2.45 -13.90
N GLY A 17 5.67 -1.18 -13.67
CA GLY A 17 4.77 -0.71 -12.63
C GLY A 17 3.65 0.13 -13.23
N VAL A 18 2.48 0.06 -12.61
CA VAL A 18 1.30 0.84 -12.98
C VAL A 18 1.01 1.87 -11.89
N THR A 19 0.71 3.10 -12.29
CA THR A 19 0.18 4.15 -11.42
C THR A 19 -0.89 4.94 -12.18
N ALA A 20 -1.53 5.90 -11.54
CA ALA A 20 -2.47 6.78 -12.22
C ALA A 20 -1.72 7.81 -13.08
N ARG A 21 -2.28 8.20 -14.22
CA ARG A 21 -1.70 9.23 -15.11
C ARG A 21 -1.56 10.55 -14.39
N HIS A 22 -2.59 10.99 -13.66
CA HIS A 22 -2.57 12.27 -12.97
C HIS A 22 -1.39 12.39 -11.98
N VAL A 23 -0.88 11.28 -11.45
CA VAL A 23 0.28 11.29 -10.53
C VAL A 23 1.55 11.80 -11.23
N LEU A 24 1.75 11.45 -12.51
CA LEU A 24 2.99 11.72 -13.26
C LEU A 24 2.84 12.77 -14.35
N PHE A 25 1.61 13.05 -14.78
CA PHE A 25 1.27 14.07 -15.77
C PHE A 25 0.43 15.15 -15.08
N PRO A 26 1.02 16.32 -14.77
CA PRO A 26 0.26 17.42 -14.19
C PRO A 26 -0.77 17.94 -15.21
N ASP A 27 -1.88 18.50 -14.73
CA ASP A 27 -3.01 18.96 -15.55
C ASP A 27 -2.62 19.90 -16.70
N LYS A 28 -1.52 20.64 -16.54
CA LYS A 28 -0.96 21.56 -17.55
C LYS A 28 -0.28 20.86 -18.74
N GLU A 29 0.03 19.57 -18.64
CA GLU A 29 0.71 18.79 -19.70
C GLU A 29 -0.29 18.24 -20.75
N GLY A 30 -1.58 18.54 -20.59
CA GLY A 30 -2.64 18.09 -21.51
C GLY A 30 -3.03 16.63 -21.30
N ASN A 31 -4.07 16.20 -22.02
CA ASN A 31 -4.67 14.86 -21.89
C ASN A 31 -4.37 13.96 -23.09
N ASP A 32 -3.27 14.20 -23.81
CA ASP A 32 -2.93 13.40 -24.99
C ASP A 32 -2.30 12.06 -24.61
N LEU A 33 -2.40 11.10 -25.54
CA LEU A 33 -1.72 9.81 -25.46
C LEU A 33 -0.21 10.02 -25.37
N TYR A 34 0.40 9.53 -24.29
CA TYR A 34 1.84 9.46 -24.16
C TYR A 34 2.35 8.08 -24.58
N ARG A 35 3.30 8.07 -25.52
CA ARG A 35 4.12 6.90 -25.84
C ARG A 35 5.58 7.31 -25.82
N TYR A 36 6.39 6.55 -25.08
CA TYR A 36 7.82 6.84 -25.03
C TYR A 36 8.45 6.62 -26.40
N ASN A 37 9.01 7.69 -26.96
CA ASN A 37 9.83 7.64 -28.16
C ASN A 37 11.30 7.46 -27.75
N THR A 38 11.94 6.40 -28.22
CA THR A 38 13.35 6.08 -27.88
C THR A 38 14.34 7.16 -28.33
N ARG A 39 13.94 8.05 -29.24
CA ARG A 39 14.74 9.21 -29.67
C ARG A 39 14.57 10.43 -28.77
N ALA A 40 13.57 10.45 -27.89
CA ALA A 40 13.29 11.55 -26.97
C ALA A 40 13.88 11.28 -25.57
N PRO A 41 14.14 12.34 -24.77
CA PRO A 41 14.48 12.18 -23.36
C PRO A 41 13.40 11.40 -22.60
N LYS A 42 13.85 10.56 -21.66
CA LYS A 42 12.94 9.79 -20.80
C LYS A 42 12.19 10.71 -19.83
N LYS A 43 10.89 10.46 -19.65
CA LYS A 43 10.14 10.99 -18.52
C LYS A 43 10.43 10.14 -17.29
N ASN A 44 11.50 10.49 -16.58
CA ASN A 44 11.96 9.75 -15.41
C ASN A 44 10.96 9.81 -14.25
N VAL A 45 10.77 8.68 -13.58
CA VAL A 45 9.96 8.56 -12.36
C VAL A 45 10.90 8.52 -11.17
N VAL A 46 10.70 9.43 -10.23
CA VAL A 46 11.55 9.58 -9.04
C VAL A 46 10.80 9.07 -7.81
N LEU A 47 11.40 8.14 -7.07
CA LEU A 47 10.93 7.73 -5.75
C LEU A 47 11.14 8.87 -4.76
N MET A 48 10.03 9.50 -4.36
CA MET A 48 9.98 10.67 -3.49
C MET A 48 10.68 11.90 -4.10
N GLY A 49 10.06 13.08 -4.01
CA GLY A 49 10.75 14.34 -4.31
C GLY A 49 11.78 14.68 -3.23
N ASN A 50 12.55 15.77 -3.40
CA ASN A 50 13.51 16.22 -2.38
C ASN A 50 12.85 16.43 -1.01
N ARG A 51 11.76 17.21 -1.00
CA ARG A 51 11.02 17.49 0.23
C ARG A 51 10.53 16.20 0.92
N ALA A 52 9.84 15.32 0.19
CA ALA A 52 9.33 14.07 0.75
C ALA A 52 10.45 13.15 1.28
N PHE A 53 11.62 13.17 0.65
CA PHE A 53 12.78 12.41 1.13
C PHE A 53 13.42 13.02 2.38
N ASP A 54 13.54 14.35 2.43
CA ASP A 54 14.00 15.03 3.64
C ASP A 54 13.03 14.82 4.81
N ASP A 55 11.71 14.85 4.54
CA ASP A 55 10.66 14.56 5.51
C ASP A 55 10.77 13.10 6.03
N LEU A 56 11.09 12.13 5.16
CA LEU A 56 11.37 10.74 5.57
C LEU A 56 12.61 10.64 6.48
N LEU A 57 13.70 11.31 6.12
CA LEU A 57 14.90 11.30 6.96
C LEU A 57 14.62 11.92 8.34
N ALA A 58 13.86 13.01 8.37
CA ALA A 58 13.45 13.67 9.61
C ALA A 58 12.52 12.78 10.45
N SER A 59 11.58 12.06 9.83
CA SER A 59 10.67 11.16 10.55
C SER A 59 11.40 9.99 11.20
N ILE A 60 12.40 9.40 10.52
CA ILE A 60 13.25 8.35 11.09
C ILE A 60 14.05 8.89 12.28
N GLN A 61 14.62 10.11 12.18
CA GLN A 61 15.34 10.73 13.29
C GLN A 61 14.42 11.03 14.48
N ALA A 62 13.21 11.52 14.22
CA ALA A 62 12.21 11.75 15.25
C ALA A 62 11.82 10.44 15.97
N LEU A 63 11.60 9.35 15.21
CA LEU A 63 11.32 8.03 15.78
C LEU A 63 12.49 7.52 16.65
N ILE A 64 13.73 7.66 16.20
CA ILE A 64 14.92 7.35 17.01
C ILE A 64 14.91 8.15 18.32
N GLY A 65 14.55 9.44 18.27
CA GLY A 65 14.41 10.28 19.45
C GLY A 65 13.36 9.76 20.44
N THR A 66 12.17 9.41 19.95
CA THR A 66 11.10 8.81 20.74
C THR A 66 11.54 7.50 21.38
N LEU A 67 12.16 6.60 20.62
CA LEU A 67 12.63 5.30 21.14
C LEU A 67 13.73 5.46 22.20
N LYS A 68 14.61 6.47 22.08
CA LYS A 68 15.58 6.77 23.14
C LYS A 68 14.92 7.20 24.45
N ASN A 69 13.84 7.98 24.37
CA ASN A 69 13.06 8.34 25.55
C ASN A 69 12.40 7.10 26.17
N THR A 70 11.83 6.22 25.35
CA THR A 70 11.29 4.92 25.78
C THR A 70 12.37 4.07 26.47
N ALA A 71 13.56 3.93 25.86
CA ALA A 71 14.68 3.20 26.44
C ALA A 71 15.12 3.79 27.79
N THR A 72 15.09 5.12 27.94
CA THR A 72 15.39 5.80 29.22
C THR A 72 14.38 5.43 30.30
N VAL A 73 13.09 5.35 29.96
CA VAL A 73 12.04 4.90 30.89
C VAL A 73 12.22 3.42 31.24
N LEU A 74 12.47 2.56 30.24
CA LEU A 74 12.69 1.13 30.45
C LEU A 74 13.91 0.85 31.34
N LYS A 75 15.01 1.58 31.18
CA LYS A 75 16.19 1.49 32.07
C LYS A 75 15.84 1.75 33.54
N LYS A 76 15.01 2.77 33.80
CA LYS A 76 14.53 3.07 35.17
C LYS A 76 13.66 1.93 35.72
N SER A 77 12.78 1.37 34.88
CA SER A 77 11.98 0.20 35.25
C SER A 77 12.87 -0.99 35.59
N VAL A 78 13.82 -1.35 34.72
CA VAL A 78 14.78 -2.44 34.97
C VAL A 78 15.49 -2.25 36.30
N SER A 79 16.06 -1.08 36.59
CA SER A 79 16.72 -0.82 37.86
C SER A 79 15.78 -0.97 39.06
N THR A 80 14.54 -0.48 38.95
CA THR A 80 13.53 -0.56 40.03
C THR A 80 13.12 -2.00 40.32
N TYR A 81 12.85 -2.79 39.28
CA TYR A 81 12.40 -4.17 39.44
C TYR A 81 13.55 -5.12 39.80
N ALA A 82 14.80 -4.82 39.43
CA ALA A 82 15.97 -5.55 39.91
C ALA A 82 16.12 -5.49 41.45
N VAL A 83 15.89 -4.30 42.04
CA VAL A 83 15.89 -4.13 43.50
C VAL A 83 14.76 -4.92 44.16
N ARG A 84 13.55 -4.88 43.58
CA ARG A 84 12.38 -5.61 44.12
C ARG A 84 12.52 -7.13 44.01
N ALA A 85 13.06 -7.62 42.90
CA ALA A 85 13.34 -9.04 42.68
C ALA A 85 14.35 -9.56 43.71
N SER A 86 15.43 -8.80 43.96
CA SER A 86 16.43 -9.13 44.98
C SER A 86 15.85 -9.19 46.40
N GLY A 87 14.71 -8.51 46.65
CA GLY A 87 13.93 -8.57 47.88
C GLY A 87 12.99 -9.78 48.00
N GLY A 88 13.05 -10.74 47.07
CA GLY A 88 12.26 -11.98 47.10
C GLY A 88 10.86 -11.90 46.47
N ASN A 89 10.55 -10.82 45.74
CA ASN A 89 9.27 -10.70 45.04
C ASN A 89 9.31 -11.42 43.68
N LYS A 90 8.72 -12.63 43.61
CA LYS A 90 8.66 -13.45 42.38
C LYS A 90 7.96 -12.76 41.19
N GLN A 91 6.95 -11.91 41.43
CA GLN A 91 6.30 -11.16 40.35
C GLN A 91 7.28 -10.12 39.75
N ALA A 92 8.14 -9.54 40.59
CA ALA A 92 9.13 -8.57 40.14
C ALA A 92 10.23 -9.20 39.27
N GLU A 93 10.53 -10.50 39.42
CA GLU A 93 11.46 -11.23 38.54
C GLU A 93 10.90 -11.37 37.12
N ALA A 94 9.63 -11.75 36.99
CA ALA A 94 8.96 -11.86 35.70
C ALA A 94 8.83 -10.48 35.00
N ASP A 95 8.45 -9.45 35.76
CA ASP A 95 8.35 -8.09 35.25
C ASP A 95 9.73 -7.54 34.84
N LEU A 96 10.79 -7.82 35.62
CA LEU A 96 12.16 -7.47 35.29
C LEU A 96 12.58 -8.07 33.94
N ALA A 97 12.35 -9.38 33.74
CA ALA A 97 12.67 -10.05 32.49
C ALA A 97 11.96 -9.40 31.30
N LYS A 98 10.67 -9.07 31.45
CA LYS A 98 9.88 -8.39 30.41
C LYS A 98 10.41 -6.97 30.09
N TYR A 99 10.74 -6.18 31.11
CA TYR A 99 11.28 -4.84 30.89
C TYR A 99 12.68 -4.87 30.28
N GLN A 100 13.50 -5.86 30.64
CA GLN A 100 14.81 -6.05 30.04
C GLN A 100 14.69 -6.42 28.57
N GLN A 101 13.82 -7.38 28.23
CA GLN A 101 13.57 -7.76 26.83
C GLN A 101 13.09 -6.56 26.01
N ASN A 102 12.11 -5.80 26.52
CA ASN A 102 11.63 -4.60 25.82
C ASN A 102 12.73 -3.54 25.64
N LEU A 103 13.65 -3.41 26.60
CA LEU A 103 14.78 -2.49 26.50
C LEU A 103 15.73 -2.94 25.38
N ASP A 104 16.10 -4.22 25.37
CA ASP A 104 17.00 -4.81 24.40
C ASP A 104 16.42 -4.69 22.98
N ASP A 105 15.14 -5.01 22.80
CA ASP A 105 14.41 -4.85 21.52
C ASP A 105 14.35 -3.39 21.06
N THR A 106 14.14 -2.46 22.00
CA THR A 106 14.13 -1.01 21.70
C THR A 106 15.51 -0.53 21.26
N GLU A 107 16.58 -0.96 21.94
CA GLU A 107 17.96 -0.58 21.58
C GLU A 107 18.38 -1.19 20.25
N ALA A 108 17.99 -2.44 19.97
CA ALA A 108 18.18 -3.09 18.67
C ALA A 108 17.46 -2.33 17.56
N THR A 109 16.19 -1.95 17.77
CA THR A 109 15.41 -1.15 16.82
C THR A 109 16.06 0.20 16.52
N ILE A 110 16.59 0.89 17.55
CA ILE A 110 17.34 2.15 17.37
C ILE A 110 18.59 1.93 16.50
N ALA A 111 19.31 0.83 16.70
CA ALA A 111 20.50 0.50 15.92
C ALA A 111 20.15 0.25 14.44
N GLU A 112 19.10 -0.51 14.16
CA GLU A 112 18.61 -0.76 12.79
C GLU A 112 18.16 0.53 12.10
N LEU A 113 17.35 1.37 12.78
CA LEU A 113 16.91 2.65 12.21
C LEU A 113 18.08 3.58 11.89
N ARG A 114 19.14 3.57 12.71
CA ARG A 114 20.37 4.35 12.44
C ARG A 114 21.11 3.83 11.20
N ARG A 115 21.22 2.50 11.06
CA ARG A 115 21.84 1.88 9.87
C ARG A 115 21.03 2.23 8.62
N PHE A 116 19.72 2.07 8.68
CA PHE A 116 18.81 2.38 7.58
C PHE A 116 18.88 3.86 7.19
N TRP A 117 18.83 4.77 8.17
CA TRP A 117 19.00 6.21 7.92
C TRP A 117 20.33 6.52 7.24
N ALA A 118 21.43 5.91 7.69
CA ALA A 118 22.75 6.12 7.09
C ALA A 118 22.81 5.63 5.63
N VAL A 119 22.20 4.48 5.33
CA VAL A 119 22.08 3.96 3.95
C VAL A 119 21.26 4.91 3.09
N LEU A 120 20.09 5.36 3.55
CA LEU A 120 19.28 6.34 2.82
C LEU A 120 20.07 7.62 2.56
N LYS A 121 20.71 8.18 3.60
CA LYS A 121 21.46 9.42 3.48
C LYS A 121 22.64 9.29 2.51
N ARG A 122 23.39 8.19 2.56
CA ARG A 122 24.55 7.96 1.70
C ARG A 122 24.16 7.67 0.25
N ASP A 123 23.24 6.73 0.05
CA ASP A 123 23.01 6.13 -1.27
C ASP A 123 21.84 6.77 -2.02
N TRP A 124 20.87 7.37 -1.32
CA TRP A 124 19.61 7.85 -1.90
C TRP A 124 19.42 9.38 -1.84
N SER A 125 20.35 10.15 -1.25
CA SER A 125 20.22 11.63 -1.19
C SER A 125 20.15 12.27 -2.58
N ALA A 126 20.99 11.82 -3.52
CA ALA A 126 20.98 12.33 -4.88
C ALA A 126 19.72 11.89 -5.63
N VAL A 127 19.00 12.85 -6.24
CA VAL A 127 17.75 12.60 -6.99
C VAL A 127 17.93 11.53 -8.08
N ASN A 128 19.07 11.52 -8.76
CA ASN A 128 19.35 10.54 -9.81
C ASN A 128 19.40 9.10 -9.26
N ASN A 129 19.84 8.91 -8.02
CA ASN A 129 19.82 7.60 -7.37
C ASN A 129 18.39 7.16 -7.02
N ARG A 130 17.45 8.11 -6.96
CA ARG A 130 16.02 7.86 -6.70
C ARG A 130 15.19 7.71 -7.97
N VAL A 131 15.78 7.81 -9.16
CA VAL A 131 15.07 7.48 -10.40
C VAL A 131 14.79 5.98 -10.42
N ILE A 132 13.54 5.57 -10.32
CA ILE A 132 13.12 4.16 -10.25
C ILE A 132 12.67 3.59 -11.59
N GLY A 133 12.59 4.41 -12.62
CA GLY A 133 12.13 4.01 -13.93
C GLY A 133 11.80 5.20 -14.81
N HIS A 134 11.09 4.94 -15.89
CA HIS A 134 10.56 5.97 -16.79
C HIS A 134 9.21 5.56 -17.37
N VAL A 135 8.36 6.54 -17.66
CA VAL A 135 7.07 6.29 -18.30
C VAL A 135 7.29 5.73 -19.69
N VAL A 136 6.54 4.69 -20.06
CA VAL A 136 6.55 4.10 -21.40
C VAL A 136 5.24 4.31 -22.15
N TRP A 137 4.12 4.36 -21.41
CA TRP A 137 2.79 4.50 -22.00
C TRP A 137 1.81 5.08 -21.00
N SER A 138 0.95 5.99 -21.46
CA SER A 138 -0.19 6.47 -20.70
C SER A 138 -1.25 7.01 -21.66
N PRO A 139 -2.43 6.40 -21.76
CA PRO A 139 -3.52 6.89 -22.59
C PRO A 139 -4.12 8.17 -21.98
N PRO A 140 -4.93 8.92 -22.75
CA PRO A 140 -5.76 9.98 -22.20
C PRO A 140 -6.61 9.48 -21.03
N ILE A 141 -6.73 10.30 -19.97
CA ILE A 141 -7.75 10.10 -18.94
C ILE A 141 -9.11 10.20 -19.62
N THR A 142 -9.87 9.11 -19.58
CA THR A 142 -11.20 8.99 -20.19
C THR A 142 -12.14 8.24 -19.27
N GLY A 143 -13.43 8.41 -19.50
CA GLY A 143 -14.51 7.61 -18.89
C GLY A 143 -15.38 6.98 -19.99
N LEU A 144 -16.57 6.51 -19.61
CA LEU A 144 -17.64 5.92 -20.43
C LEU A 144 -17.44 5.93 -21.96
N ASN A 145 -17.03 4.77 -22.53
CA ASN A 145 -17.41 4.33 -23.87
C ASN A 145 -18.50 3.23 -23.75
N LEU A 146 -19.39 3.14 -24.75
CA LEU A 146 -20.64 2.34 -24.68
C LEU A 146 -20.42 0.84 -24.33
N PRO A 147 -21.34 0.20 -23.57
CA PRO A 147 -22.55 0.78 -23.00
C PRO A 147 -22.33 1.43 -21.61
N HIS A 148 -21.36 0.94 -20.82
CA HIS A 148 -20.86 1.59 -19.61
C HIS A 148 -19.34 1.38 -19.43
N GLY A 149 -18.57 2.37 -18.95
CA GLY A 149 -17.11 2.30 -18.86
C GLY A 149 -16.53 2.85 -17.54
N TYR A 150 -15.40 2.30 -17.13
CA TYR A 150 -14.64 2.71 -15.95
C TYR A 150 -13.67 3.86 -16.26
N THR A 151 -13.23 4.58 -15.23
CA THR A 151 -12.19 5.61 -15.38
C THR A 151 -10.87 4.98 -15.85
N CYS A 152 -10.38 5.40 -17.02
CA CYS A 152 -9.08 5.02 -17.56
C CYS A 152 -8.02 6.05 -17.14
N ASP A 153 -7.59 6.00 -15.89
CA ASP A 153 -6.51 6.85 -15.37
C ASP A 153 -5.28 6.01 -15.07
N VAL A 154 -4.47 5.79 -16.10
CA VAL A 154 -3.39 4.80 -16.05
C VAL A 154 -2.10 5.32 -16.69
N CYS A 155 -0.99 4.98 -16.07
CA CYS A 155 0.36 5.24 -16.56
C CYS A 155 1.24 4.03 -16.25
N VAL A 156 1.88 3.52 -17.30
CA VAL A 156 2.79 2.38 -17.25
C VAL A 156 4.24 2.86 -17.27
N ILE A 157 5.02 2.33 -16.33
CA ILE A 157 6.41 2.71 -16.08
C ILE A 157 7.27 1.47 -16.28
N LYS A 158 8.33 1.58 -17.09
CA LYS A 158 9.38 0.57 -17.11
C LYS A 158 10.33 0.82 -15.93
N LEU A 159 10.44 -0.13 -15.02
CA LEU A 159 11.15 -0.01 -13.76
C LEU A 159 12.63 -0.43 -13.89
N ASP A 160 13.48 0.20 -13.09
CA ASP A 160 14.87 -0.21 -12.90
C ASP A 160 14.90 -1.48 -12.03
N LYS A 161 14.97 -2.64 -12.67
CA LYS A 161 15.01 -3.95 -12.00
C LYS A 161 16.04 -4.03 -10.89
N GLY A 162 17.23 -3.45 -11.07
CA GLY A 162 18.30 -3.55 -10.10
C GLY A 162 17.92 -2.96 -8.74
N LYS A 163 17.00 -1.99 -8.74
CA LYS A 163 16.49 -1.34 -7.52
C LYS A 163 15.34 -2.10 -6.85
N PHE A 164 14.64 -2.96 -7.58
CA PHE A 164 13.48 -3.70 -7.07
C PHE A 164 13.83 -5.14 -6.72
N LEU A 165 14.48 -5.88 -7.63
CA LEU A 165 14.65 -7.34 -7.53
C LEU A 165 15.21 -7.84 -6.19
N PRO A 166 16.20 -7.20 -5.54
CA PRO A 166 16.72 -7.69 -4.26
C PRO A 166 15.67 -7.82 -3.16
N ASN A 167 14.62 -6.98 -3.19
CA ASN A 167 13.57 -6.93 -2.17
C ASN A 167 12.16 -7.11 -2.76
N PHE A 168 12.04 -7.48 -4.04
CA PHE A 168 10.76 -7.59 -4.70
C PHE A 168 10.03 -8.84 -4.23
N ARG A 169 8.82 -8.67 -3.67
CA ARG A 169 7.97 -9.75 -3.17
C ARG A 169 6.76 -10.03 -4.06
N GLY A 170 6.68 -9.39 -5.23
CA GLY A 170 5.49 -9.44 -6.09
C GLY A 170 4.48 -8.35 -5.76
N ASN A 171 3.25 -8.55 -6.23
CA ASN A 171 2.14 -7.66 -5.93
C ASN A 171 1.66 -7.90 -4.51
N ALA A 172 1.87 -6.94 -3.62
CA ALA A 172 1.52 -7.04 -2.21
C ALA A 172 0.95 -5.71 -1.70
N ILE A 173 0.08 -5.79 -0.69
CA ILE A 173 -0.38 -4.63 0.08
C ILE A 173 0.29 -4.68 1.45
N ASP A 174 0.99 -3.62 1.83
CA ASP A 174 1.43 -3.42 3.21
C ASP A 174 0.21 -3.11 4.08
N LEU A 175 -0.11 -3.97 5.05
CA LEU A 175 -1.24 -3.77 5.96
C LEU A 175 -0.97 -2.66 6.99
N GLY A 176 0.29 -2.28 7.18
CA GLY A 176 0.71 -1.20 8.07
C GLY A 176 0.61 -1.51 9.55
N THR A 177 0.95 -0.51 10.35
CA THR A 177 1.03 -0.62 11.82
C THR A 177 -0.07 0.16 12.53
N GLU A 178 -0.99 0.79 11.78
CA GLU A 178 -2.03 1.67 12.31
C GLU A 178 -3.14 0.89 13.02
N ILE A 179 -3.40 -0.34 12.56
CA ILE A 179 -4.38 -1.26 13.14
C ILE A 179 -3.60 -2.48 13.64
N GLU A 180 -3.70 -2.77 14.94
CA GLU A 180 -3.12 -3.96 15.57
C GLU A 180 -3.66 -5.24 14.92
N SER A 181 -2.86 -6.29 14.77
CA SER A 181 -3.18 -7.46 13.95
C SER A 181 -4.44 -8.20 14.41
N GLY A 182 -4.61 -8.43 15.73
CA GLY A 182 -5.83 -9.03 16.28
C GLY A 182 -7.07 -8.18 15.99
N LYS A 183 -6.95 -6.85 16.14
CA LYS A 183 -8.01 -5.92 15.75
C LYS A 183 -8.27 -5.97 14.24
N PHE A 184 -7.25 -6.04 13.41
CA PHE A 184 -7.35 -6.13 11.95
C PHE A 184 -8.14 -7.37 11.53
N MET A 185 -7.77 -8.53 12.07
CA MET A 185 -8.47 -9.80 11.83
C MET A 185 -9.94 -9.70 12.24
N SER A 186 -10.21 -9.10 13.41
CA SER A 186 -11.59 -8.88 13.88
C SER A 186 -12.40 -7.91 13.00
N LEU A 187 -11.75 -7.03 12.24
CA LEU A 187 -12.42 -6.13 11.29
C LEU A 187 -12.69 -6.81 9.94
N MET A 188 -11.78 -7.67 9.47
CA MET A 188 -11.95 -8.47 8.26
C MET A 188 -12.92 -9.64 8.45
N TYR A 189 -13.00 -10.15 9.67
CA TYR A 189 -13.78 -11.31 10.05
C TYR A 189 -14.41 -11.08 11.43
N PRO A 190 -15.54 -10.36 11.51
CA PRO A 190 -16.12 -9.89 12.78
C PRO A 190 -16.87 -10.96 13.58
N ARG A 191 -16.83 -12.22 13.14
CA ARG A 191 -17.47 -13.34 13.83
C ARG A 191 -16.61 -13.79 15.02
N TYR A 192 -17.25 -13.99 16.17
CA TYR A 192 -16.59 -14.40 17.42
C TYR A 192 -16.83 -15.88 17.75
N ASP A 193 -17.79 -16.51 17.09
CA ASP A 193 -18.21 -17.89 17.30
C ASP A 193 -17.36 -18.91 16.52
N VAL A 194 -16.54 -18.43 15.58
CA VAL A 194 -15.65 -19.24 14.74
C VAL A 194 -14.28 -18.57 14.58
N PRO A 195 -13.20 -19.34 14.38
CA PRO A 195 -11.89 -18.78 14.05
C PRO A 195 -11.93 -17.91 12.79
N SER A 196 -11.08 -16.88 12.74
CA SER A 196 -10.92 -16.03 11.56
C SER A 196 -10.42 -16.83 10.36
N GLU A 197 -11.09 -16.71 9.22
CA GLU A 197 -10.58 -17.22 7.94
C GLU A 197 -9.55 -16.28 7.31
N PHE A 198 -9.48 -15.03 7.77
CA PHE A 198 -8.43 -14.10 7.36
C PHE A 198 -7.15 -14.39 8.13
N ASP A 199 -6.10 -14.78 7.42
CA ASP A 199 -4.75 -14.98 7.96
C ASP A 199 -3.93 -13.69 7.82
N TYR A 200 -3.50 -13.13 8.95
CA TYR A 200 -2.72 -11.90 8.97
C TYR A 200 -1.24 -12.24 8.80
N PRO A 201 -0.55 -11.77 7.74
CA PRO A 201 0.83 -12.13 7.47
C PRO A 201 1.78 -11.58 8.54
N GLU A 202 2.76 -12.39 8.95
CA GLU A 202 3.75 -12.04 9.99
C GLU A 202 4.53 -10.75 9.66
N ASP A 203 4.90 -10.58 8.39
CA ASP A 203 5.63 -9.41 7.90
C ASP A 203 4.70 -8.24 7.49
N ARG A 204 3.38 -8.40 7.66
CA ARG A 204 2.31 -7.47 7.26
C ARG A 204 2.17 -7.26 5.76
N LEU A 205 2.87 -8.01 4.92
CA LEU A 205 2.76 -7.92 3.46
C LEU A 205 1.74 -8.92 2.95
N TYR A 206 0.55 -8.43 2.60
CA TYR A 206 -0.52 -9.26 2.06
C TYR A 206 -0.34 -9.47 0.55
N LEU A 207 0.14 -10.66 0.15
CA LEU A 207 0.36 -11.01 -1.25
C LEU A 207 -0.97 -11.12 -2.02
N LEU A 208 -1.05 -10.44 -3.16
CA LEU A 208 -2.19 -10.50 -4.06
C LEU A 208 -2.05 -11.72 -4.97
N GLN A 209 -3.09 -12.56 -5.01
CA GLN A 209 -3.04 -13.87 -5.68
C GLN A 209 -4.02 -14.00 -6.85
N VAL A 210 -5.06 -13.16 -6.91
CA VAL A 210 -6.17 -13.30 -7.85
C VAL A 210 -6.79 -11.93 -8.13
N ILE A 211 -7.24 -11.75 -9.38
CA ILE A 211 -8.09 -10.63 -9.76
C ILE A 211 -9.54 -10.99 -9.48
N LEU A 212 -10.23 -10.16 -8.70
CA LEU A 212 -11.66 -10.26 -8.54
C LEU A 212 -12.37 -9.83 -9.83
N ALA A 213 -13.22 -10.69 -10.37
CA ALA A 213 -13.99 -10.35 -11.56
C ALA A 213 -15.03 -9.25 -11.25
N ALA A 214 -15.29 -8.36 -12.22
CA ALA A 214 -16.22 -7.25 -12.08
C ALA A 214 -17.64 -7.74 -11.72
N ALA A 215 -18.07 -8.88 -12.27
CA ALA A 215 -19.35 -9.50 -11.93
C ALA A 215 -19.41 -9.96 -10.46
N GLN A 216 -18.28 -10.37 -9.89
CA GLN A 216 -18.17 -10.89 -8.52
C GLN A 216 -18.01 -9.80 -7.46
N ILE A 217 -17.86 -8.54 -7.85
CA ILE A 217 -17.82 -7.38 -6.93
C ILE A 217 -19.07 -7.34 -6.04
N ARG A 218 -20.22 -7.79 -6.56
CA ARG A 218 -21.49 -7.85 -5.82
C ARG A 218 -21.65 -9.11 -4.96
N GLU A 219 -20.77 -10.10 -5.14
CA GLU A 219 -20.88 -11.38 -4.44
C GLU A 219 -20.18 -11.29 -3.09
N PRO A 220 -20.90 -11.46 -1.96
CA PRO A 220 -20.27 -11.54 -0.65
C PRO A 220 -19.42 -12.81 -0.53
N ASN A 221 -18.30 -12.72 0.17
CA ASN A 221 -17.45 -13.89 0.51
C ASN A 221 -17.34 -14.13 2.02
N SER A 222 -18.03 -13.33 2.84
CA SER A 222 -18.04 -13.43 4.29
C SER A 222 -19.41 -13.00 4.84
N ARG A 223 -19.53 -12.92 6.17
CA ARG A 223 -20.71 -12.42 6.88
C ARG A 223 -20.28 -11.40 7.93
N ASP A 224 -21.12 -10.42 8.19
CA ASP A 224 -20.87 -9.48 9.28
C ASP A 224 -21.32 -10.04 10.65
N ILE A 225 -21.21 -9.22 11.71
CA ILE A 225 -21.56 -9.64 13.08
C ILE A 225 -23.04 -10.02 13.26
N LYS A 226 -23.93 -9.58 12.37
CA LYS A 226 -25.35 -9.95 12.36
C LYS A 226 -25.62 -11.20 11.52
N GLY A 227 -24.61 -11.70 10.83
CA GLY A 227 -24.72 -12.81 9.88
C GLY A 227 -25.08 -12.37 8.46
N ASP A 228 -25.15 -11.07 8.19
CA ASP A 228 -25.52 -10.54 6.88
C ASP A 228 -24.36 -10.76 5.87
N PRO A 229 -24.62 -11.33 4.68
CA PRO A 229 -23.59 -11.55 3.67
C PRO A 229 -22.88 -10.24 3.29
N THR A 230 -21.56 -10.20 3.47
CA THR A 230 -20.74 -9.00 3.28
C THR A 230 -19.40 -9.36 2.65
N ARG A 231 -18.85 -8.48 1.81
CA ARG A 231 -17.45 -8.54 1.36
C ARG A 231 -16.67 -7.41 2.02
N PHE A 232 -15.64 -7.76 2.78
CA PHE A 232 -14.72 -6.81 3.39
C PHE A 232 -13.57 -6.50 2.43
N VAL A 233 -13.13 -5.25 2.43
CA VAL A 233 -12.09 -4.75 1.52
C VAL A 233 -11.06 -3.95 2.30
N ILE A 234 -9.79 -4.10 1.89
CA ILE A 234 -8.66 -3.38 2.47
C ILE A 234 -8.26 -2.30 1.48
N LYS A 235 -8.07 -1.08 1.98
CA LYS A 235 -7.48 0.02 1.24
C LYS A 235 -6.30 0.56 2.02
N ARG A 236 -5.16 0.80 1.36
CA ARG A 236 -4.09 1.62 1.91
C ARG A 236 -3.92 2.89 1.07
N GLY A 237 -4.22 4.04 1.64
CA GLY A 237 -3.97 5.34 1.04
C GLY A 237 -2.78 6.04 1.70
N HIS A 238 -2.11 6.95 0.99
CA HIS A 238 -1.03 7.75 1.59
C HIS A 238 -1.53 8.62 2.76
N THR A 239 -2.69 9.27 2.61
CA THR A 239 -3.26 10.15 3.64
C THR A 239 -4.12 9.39 4.65
N THR A 240 -4.93 8.43 4.17
CA THR A 240 -5.88 7.69 5.01
C THR A 240 -5.27 6.48 5.71
N LEU A 241 -4.02 6.14 5.36
CA LEU A 241 -3.34 4.91 5.79
C LEU A 241 -4.22 3.68 5.49
N THR A 242 -4.07 2.59 6.24
CA THR A 242 -4.90 1.39 6.05
C THR A 242 -6.28 1.56 6.64
N THR A 243 -7.30 1.28 5.83
CA THR A 243 -8.70 1.19 6.24
C THR A 243 -9.30 -0.13 5.79
N ILE A 244 -10.26 -0.61 6.57
CA ILE A 244 -11.08 -1.78 6.25
C ILE A 244 -12.51 -1.28 6.05
N GLY A 245 -13.06 -1.57 4.88
CA GLY A 245 -14.40 -1.17 4.49
C GLY A 245 -15.26 -2.36 4.10
N ARG A 246 -16.46 -2.05 3.65
CA ARG A 246 -17.40 -3.00 3.04
C ARG A 246 -17.61 -2.63 1.58
N LEU A 247 -17.72 -3.66 0.74
CA LEU A 247 -18.11 -3.53 -0.65
C LEU A 247 -19.59 -3.86 -0.76
N ASN A 248 -20.41 -2.83 -1.00
CA ASN A 248 -21.86 -2.92 -0.83
C ASN A 248 -22.58 -3.30 -2.14
N GLY A 249 -21.83 -3.66 -3.18
CA GLY A 249 -22.34 -4.02 -4.49
C GLY A 249 -22.98 -2.86 -5.29
N PHE A 250 -23.00 -1.65 -4.75
CA PHE A 250 -23.46 -0.46 -5.47
C PHE A 250 -22.37 0.06 -6.41
N GLU A 251 -22.77 0.32 -7.65
CA GLU A 251 -21.97 1.06 -8.62
C GLU A 251 -22.23 2.56 -8.44
N SER A 252 -21.16 3.33 -8.26
CA SER A 252 -21.24 4.78 -8.30
C SER A 252 -21.10 5.26 -9.73
N ARG A 253 -21.79 6.35 -10.06
CA ARG A 253 -21.59 7.10 -11.31
C ARG A 253 -21.00 8.44 -10.94
N GLU A 254 -19.75 8.66 -11.33
CA GLU A 254 -19.11 9.96 -11.17
C GLU A 254 -19.11 10.72 -12.48
N ARG A 255 -19.26 12.04 -12.38
CA ARG A 255 -19.13 12.96 -13.49
C ARG A 255 -17.98 13.89 -13.22
N TYR A 256 -16.93 13.78 -14.01
CA TYR A 256 -15.74 14.63 -13.91
C TYR A 256 -15.86 15.85 -14.82
N TYR A 257 -15.79 17.02 -14.19
CA TYR A 257 -15.64 18.31 -14.84
C TYR A 257 -14.21 18.81 -14.57
N SER A 258 -13.30 18.66 -15.53
CA SER A 258 -11.91 19.13 -15.37
C SER A 258 -11.37 19.78 -16.63
N LEU A 259 -10.20 20.42 -16.50
CA LEU A 259 -9.45 20.96 -17.64
C LEU A 259 -8.99 19.88 -18.64
N LEU A 260 -9.11 18.60 -18.27
CA LEU A 260 -8.78 17.45 -19.12
C LEU A 260 -9.97 16.97 -19.98
N GLY A 261 -11.15 17.57 -19.80
CA GLY A 261 -12.38 17.28 -20.53
C GLY A 261 -13.57 16.91 -19.63
N TYR A 262 -14.69 16.56 -20.27
CA TYR A 262 -15.89 16.05 -19.62
C TYR A 262 -15.95 14.53 -19.81
N PHE A 263 -16.05 13.77 -18.72
CA PHE A 263 -16.32 12.34 -18.81
C PHE A 263 -17.11 11.85 -17.59
N ASP A 264 -17.95 10.84 -17.83
CA ASP A 264 -18.68 10.13 -16.79
C ASP A 264 -17.98 8.76 -16.58
N SER A 265 -17.96 8.24 -15.37
CA SER A 265 -17.37 6.93 -15.06
C SER A 265 -18.28 6.09 -14.15
N VAL A 266 -18.20 4.77 -14.30
CA VAL A 266 -18.70 3.81 -13.30
C VAL A 266 -17.55 3.44 -12.38
N GLU A 267 -17.78 3.42 -11.07
CA GLU A 267 -16.76 3.06 -10.10
C GLU A 267 -17.34 2.22 -8.95
N ALA A 268 -16.53 1.32 -8.38
CA ALA A 268 -16.95 0.50 -7.24
C ALA A 268 -17.00 1.35 -5.96
N ALA A 269 -18.16 1.44 -5.31
CA ALA A 269 -18.31 2.19 -4.07
C ALA A 269 -17.89 1.36 -2.85
N LEU A 270 -16.85 1.83 -2.16
CA LEU A 270 -16.35 1.28 -0.91
C LEU A 270 -16.82 2.17 0.23
N THR A 271 -17.54 1.63 1.21
CA THR A 271 -17.95 2.40 2.40
C THR A 271 -17.09 2.01 3.60
N GLY A 272 -16.48 3.01 4.23
CA GLY A 272 -15.85 2.89 5.54
C GLY A 272 -16.89 2.77 6.65
N GLY A 273 -16.50 2.17 7.78
CA GLY A 273 -17.32 2.08 8.98
C GLY A 273 -17.62 0.65 9.39
N THR A 274 -16.80 0.09 10.25
CA THR A 274 -17.08 -1.17 10.96
C THR A 274 -17.78 -0.91 12.31
N GLY A 275 -18.35 0.27 12.52
CA GLY A 275 -19.01 0.69 13.77
C GLY A 275 -20.04 1.81 13.58
N VAL A 276 -20.78 2.11 14.65
CA VAL A 276 -21.97 3.00 14.74
C VAL A 276 -21.64 4.51 14.58
N ALA A 277 -20.63 4.86 13.78
CA ALA A 277 -20.19 6.24 13.61
C ALA A 277 -21.03 6.98 12.55
N ASN A 278 -21.39 8.24 12.83
CA ASN A 278 -22.22 9.12 11.99
C ASN A 278 -21.49 9.69 10.75
N SER A 279 -20.43 9.05 10.25
CA SER A 279 -19.72 9.49 9.05
C SER A 279 -19.29 8.28 8.22
N SER A 280 -19.60 8.34 6.92
CA SER A 280 -19.21 7.32 5.95
C SER A 280 -18.16 7.90 5.00
N ASP A 281 -16.96 7.32 5.01
CA ASP A 281 -15.99 7.57 3.95
C ASP A 281 -16.38 6.71 2.74
N ILE A 282 -16.65 7.36 1.61
CA ILE A 282 -16.87 6.67 0.34
C ILE A 282 -15.59 6.81 -0.50
N THR A 283 -15.04 5.68 -0.92
CA THR A 283 -13.97 5.64 -1.93
C THR A 283 -14.47 4.91 -3.16
N TYR A 284 -14.02 5.35 -4.31
CA TYR A 284 -14.31 4.72 -5.58
C TYR A 284 -13.09 4.01 -6.16
N GLY A 285 -13.31 2.95 -6.94
CA GLY A 285 -12.25 2.17 -7.56
C GLY A 285 -12.63 1.62 -8.92
N THR A 286 -11.66 1.59 -9.82
CA THR A 286 -11.75 0.91 -11.12
C THR A 286 -11.39 -0.58 -10.94
N PRO A 287 -12.21 -1.52 -11.43
CA PRO A 287 -11.90 -2.95 -11.38
C PRO A 287 -10.60 -3.27 -12.13
N ILE A 288 -9.67 -3.94 -11.44
CA ILE A 288 -8.41 -4.35 -12.02
C ILE A 288 -8.60 -5.36 -13.16
N GLU A 289 -9.67 -6.17 -13.16
CA GLU A 289 -9.98 -7.09 -14.27
C GLU A 289 -10.11 -6.35 -15.59
N TRP A 290 -10.95 -5.32 -15.64
CA TRP A 290 -11.14 -4.49 -16.82
C TRP A 290 -9.84 -3.77 -17.19
N LEU A 291 -9.17 -3.14 -16.22
CA LEU A 291 -7.93 -2.40 -16.47
C LEU A 291 -6.84 -3.33 -17.01
N TRP A 292 -6.76 -4.56 -16.52
CA TRP A 292 -5.77 -5.53 -16.94
C TRP A 292 -6.08 -6.13 -18.30
N ASN A 293 -7.31 -6.64 -18.50
CA ASN A 293 -7.67 -7.39 -19.70
C ASN A 293 -7.99 -6.48 -20.90
N ASP A 294 -8.73 -5.39 -20.68
CA ASP A 294 -9.28 -4.56 -21.76
C ASP A 294 -8.41 -3.34 -22.08
N VAL A 295 -7.48 -2.97 -21.18
CA VAL A 295 -6.62 -1.79 -21.34
C VAL A 295 -5.14 -2.19 -21.44
N ILE A 296 -4.58 -2.80 -20.39
CA ILE A 296 -3.14 -3.09 -20.35
C ILE A 296 -2.76 -4.23 -21.29
N LYS A 297 -3.49 -5.35 -21.34
CA LYS A 297 -3.17 -6.46 -22.25
C LYS A 297 -3.43 -6.15 -23.72
N VAL A 298 -4.31 -5.20 -24.03
CA VAL A 298 -4.50 -4.72 -25.41
C VAL A 298 -3.24 -3.98 -25.87
N GLU A 299 -2.66 -3.16 -24.99
CA GLU A 299 -1.42 -2.44 -25.27
C GLU A 299 -0.17 -3.33 -25.18
N PHE A 300 -0.13 -4.24 -24.22
CA PHE A 300 0.99 -5.12 -23.90
C PHE A 300 0.51 -6.59 -23.88
N PRO A 301 0.34 -7.24 -25.05
CA PRO A 301 -0.25 -8.59 -25.12
C PRO A 301 0.52 -9.67 -24.36
N ASN A 302 1.83 -9.50 -24.23
CA ASN A 302 2.71 -10.43 -23.53
C ASN A 302 2.88 -10.11 -22.03
N ALA A 303 2.06 -9.20 -21.47
CA ALA A 303 2.14 -8.82 -20.07
C ALA A 303 1.61 -9.92 -19.13
N VAL A 304 2.36 -10.19 -18.06
CA VAL A 304 2.04 -11.24 -17.07
C VAL A 304 2.13 -10.68 -15.65
N LEU A 305 1.15 -11.00 -14.79
CA LEU A 305 1.15 -10.60 -13.39
C LEU A 305 2.00 -11.52 -12.52
N PHE A 306 2.45 -11.02 -11.37
CA PHE A 306 3.36 -11.74 -10.48
C PHE A 306 2.73 -12.85 -9.63
N PHE A 307 1.43 -13.11 -9.76
CA PHE A 307 0.76 -14.28 -9.17
C PHE A 307 0.37 -15.34 -10.22
N ASP A 308 0.58 -15.07 -11.51
CA ASP A 308 0.40 -16.06 -12.60
C ASP A 308 1.64 -16.96 -12.77
N ALA A 309 2.73 -16.67 -12.06
CA ALA A 309 3.90 -17.52 -12.01
C ALA A 309 3.73 -18.48 -10.83
N SER A 310 3.40 -19.73 -11.14
CA SER A 310 3.66 -20.85 -10.25
C SER A 310 5.05 -20.69 -9.64
N THR A 311 5.10 -20.52 -8.32
CA THR A 311 6.32 -20.75 -7.56
C THR A 311 6.72 -22.20 -7.79
N ASN A 312 7.58 -22.42 -8.79
CA ASN A 312 8.36 -23.64 -8.84
C ASN A 312 9.44 -23.51 -7.76
N ASN A 313 9.13 -24.12 -6.62
CA ASN A 313 9.97 -24.53 -5.49
C ASN A 313 10.84 -23.47 -4.81
#